data_AF-A0A382K4J4-F1
#
_entry.id   AF-A0A382K4J4-F1
#
_cell.length_a   1.000
_cell.length_b   1.000
_cell.length_c   1.000
_cell.angle_alpha   90.00
_cell.angle_beta   90.00
_cell.angle_gamma   90.00
#
_symmetry.space_group_name_H-M   'P 1'
#
loop_
_entity.id
_entity.type
_entity.pdbx_description
1 polymer ?
#
loop_
_entity_poly.entity_id
_entity_poly.type
_entity_poly.pdbx_seq_one_letter_code
_entity_poly.pdbx_strand_id
1 'polypeptide(L)'
;VLVLLSAACGGGDATPTTTVAPATTGADGVGDLSTSDLTIGPLPAELADWAPYANRHIDVFGVHVVAFPRVSKRALIHGAGVLAQYLDNDADGTADDERVVRAMTDERAILVMPYDEEDLESSGILESGLEEEYGAQPLFDVETAPSGGFDGALEEVHHLVFDYGWALVHPDRLGPEGLSDLTTAMDLARGGHFEQVPGTYPADAWYHYDDRTCEYDCMATEYFYWSHTTILGAQGSSDRCADIAEEWEPCTPERLADVDSLVTALLRDPDLALPTVLPDGGYRPRS
;
A
#
# COMPACT_ATOMS: atom_id res chain seq x y z
N VAL A 1 7.12 9.37 9.98
CA VAL A 1 6.23 9.68 8.84
C VAL A 1 4.84 9.55 9.40
N LEU A 2 4.00 10.58 9.29
CA LEU A 2 2.69 10.60 9.95
C LEU A 2 1.74 9.83 9.03
N VAL A 3 1.58 8.53 9.26
CA VAL A 3 0.63 7.69 8.51
C VAL A 3 -0.75 7.95 9.10
N LEU A 4 -1.35 9.07 8.71
CA LEU A 4 -2.77 9.30 8.90
C LEU A 4 -3.52 8.68 7.72
N LEU A 5 -4.54 7.88 8.05
CA LEU A 5 -5.55 7.26 7.19
C LEU A 5 -5.29 5.81 6.74
N SER A 6 -5.10 4.90 7.69
CA SER A 6 -5.84 3.62 7.61
C SER A 6 -7.21 3.86 8.25
N ALA A 7 -8.26 3.97 7.44
CA ALA A 7 -9.62 4.08 7.93
C ALA A 7 -10.03 2.75 8.59
N ALA A 8 -9.79 2.64 9.90
CA ALA A 8 -10.30 1.56 10.71
C ALA A 8 -11.84 1.54 10.61
N CYS A 9 -12.38 0.48 10.02
CA CYS A 9 -13.81 0.21 10.02
C CYS A 9 -14.29 0.11 11.48
N GLY A 10 -15.08 1.09 11.92
CA GLY A 10 -15.54 1.21 13.30
C GLY A 10 -16.28 -0.03 13.82
N GLY A 11 -15.75 -0.58 14.92
CA GLY A 11 -16.40 -1.63 15.71
C GLY A 11 -17.72 -1.17 16.33
N GLY A 12 -18.83 -1.71 15.83
CA GLY A 12 -20.15 -1.63 16.44
C GLY A 12 -20.72 -3.02 16.66
N ASP A 13 -20.98 -3.38 17.92
CA ASP A 13 -21.66 -4.62 18.34
C ASP A 13 -22.95 -4.87 17.53
N ALA A 14 -22.93 -5.87 16.63
CA ALA A 14 -24.12 -6.35 15.95
C ALA A 14 -24.15 -7.88 15.88
N THR A 15 -24.99 -8.45 16.76
CA THR A 15 -25.49 -9.83 16.79
C THR A 15 -25.76 -10.42 15.39
N PRO A 16 -25.43 -11.70 15.12
CA PRO A 16 -25.39 -12.24 13.77
C PRO A 16 -26.81 -12.41 13.19
N THR A 17 -27.11 -11.68 12.12
CA THR A 17 -28.31 -11.90 11.32
C THR A 17 -27.92 -12.48 9.96
N THR A 18 -28.15 -13.79 9.83
CA THR A 18 -28.03 -14.54 8.58
C THR A 18 -28.80 -13.85 7.46
N THR A 19 -28.09 -13.24 6.52
CA THR A 19 -28.69 -12.65 5.32
C THR A 19 -28.14 -13.38 4.10
N VAL A 20 -29.07 -13.95 3.34
CA VAL A 20 -28.83 -14.75 2.13
C VAL A 20 -28.23 -13.87 1.03
N ALA A 21 -27.14 -14.33 0.42
CA ALA A 21 -26.47 -13.69 -0.71
C ALA A 21 -27.45 -13.45 -1.89
N PRO A 22 -27.46 -12.27 -2.52
CA PRO A 22 -28.13 -12.09 -3.80
C PRO A 22 -27.32 -12.75 -4.92
N ALA A 23 -28.05 -13.32 -5.87
CA ALA A 23 -27.53 -14.02 -7.02
C ALA A 23 -26.72 -13.11 -7.96
N THR A 24 -25.66 -13.71 -8.51
CA THR A 24 -24.82 -13.20 -9.59
C THR A 24 -25.62 -12.78 -10.82
N THR A 25 -25.39 -11.54 -11.26
CA THR A 25 -25.72 -11.08 -12.61
C THR A 25 -24.60 -10.18 -13.15
N GLY A 26 -24.03 -10.58 -14.29
CA GLY A 26 -23.35 -9.67 -15.21
C GLY A 26 -21.83 -9.64 -15.14
N ALA A 27 -21.19 -10.56 -15.86
CA ALA A 27 -19.89 -10.28 -16.46
C ALA A 27 -20.12 -9.27 -17.59
N ASP A 28 -19.72 -8.01 -17.41
CA ASP A 28 -19.48 -7.01 -18.45
C ASP A 28 -18.98 -5.72 -17.75
N GLY A 29 -17.67 -5.63 -17.53
CA GLY A 29 -17.05 -4.48 -16.86
C GLY A 29 -15.55 -4.61 -16.58
N VAL A 30 -14.89 -5.65 -17.09
CA VAL A 30 -13.42 -5.71 -17.02
C VAL A 30 -12.92 -4.73 -18.07
N GLY A 31 -12.47 -3.55 -17.62
CA GLY A 31 -11.62 -2.68 -18.43
C GLY A 31 -10.48 -3.53 -18.98
N ASP A 32 -10.16 -3.35 -20.26
CA ASP A 32 -9.03 -4.02 -20.90
C ASP A 32 -7.81 -3.88 -19.98
N LEU A 33 -7.32 -5.00 -19.40
CA LEU A 33 -6.09 -5.07 -18.60
C LEU A 33 -4.88 -4.88 -19.53
N SER A 34 -4.94 -3.84 -20.36
CA SER A 34 -3.95 -3.50 -21.34
C SER A 34 -2.70 -2.98 -20.64
N THR A 35 -1.57 -3.17 -21.30
CA THR A 35 -0.28 -2.55 -20.96
C THR A 35 -0.45 -1.10 -20.51
N SER A 36 -0.11 -0.77 -19.25
CA SER A 36 -0.03 0.62 -18.82
C SER A 36 1.12 1.34 -19.53
N ASP A 37 0.81 2.45 -20.20
CA ASP A 37 1.79 3.31 -20.88
C ASP A 37 2.16 4.56 -20.07
N LEU A 38 1.64 4.67 -18.83
CA LEU A 38 1.78 5.81 -17.91
C LEU A 38 1.43 7.17 -18.54
N THR A 39 0.51 7.18 -19.52
CA THR A 39 0.06 8.43 -20.15
C THR A 39 -0.80 9.25 -19.18
N ILE A 40 -0.40 10.51 -18.96
CA ILE A 40 -1.23 11.46 -18.21
C ILE A 40 -2.42 11.88 -19.06
N GLY A 41 -3.62 11.56 -18.57
CA GLY A 41 -4.90 11.91 -19.16
C GLY A 41 -5.72 12.89 -18.30
N PRO A 42 -6.87 13.35 -18.83
CA PRO A 42 -7.92 13.94 -18.01
C PRO A 42 -8.56 12.86 -17.11
N LEU A 43 -9.31 13.28 -16.08
CA LEU A 43 -10.13 12.35 -15.32
C LEU A 43 -11.13 11.63 -16.24
N PRO A 44 -11.25 10.29 -16.15
CA PRO A 44 -12.26 9.54 -16.88
C PRO A 44 -13.66 9.80 -16.30
N ALA A 45 -14.71 9.39 -17.01
CA ALA A 45 -16.10 9.76 -16.68
C ALA A 45 -16.57 9.18 -15.34
N GLU A 46 -16.09 7.98 -15.01
CA GLU A 46 -16.30 7.29 -13.74
C GLU A 46 -15.67 8.02 -12.54
N LEU A 47 -14.71 8.91 -12.76
CA LEU A 47 -14.09 9.77 -11.73
C LEU A 47 -14.61 11.21 -11.81
N ALA A 48 -15.82 11.43 -12.34
CA ALA A 48 -16.41 12.77 -12.42
C ALA A 48 -16.53 13.47 -11.06
N ASP A 49 -16.78 12.72 -9.99
CA ASP A 49 -16.91 13.26 -8.62
C ASP A 49 -15.56 13.75 -8.05
N TRP A 50 -14.43 13.32 -8.63
CA TRP A 50 -13.09 13.80 -8.27
C TRP A 50 -12.72 15.14 -8.92
N ALA A 51 -13.48 15.61 -9.92
CA ALA A 51 -13.16 16.83 -10.67
C ALA A 51 -13.03 18.12 -9.84
N PRO A 52 -13.68 18.29 -8.67
CA PRO A 52 -13.42 19.43 -7.78
C PRO A 52 -12.01 19.45 -7.17
N TYR A 53 -11.36 18.28 -7.04
CA TYR A 53 -10.12 18.09 -6.27
C TYR A 53 -8.92 17.77 -7.17
N ALA A 54 -9.11 16.87 -8.13
CA ALA A 54 -8.07 16.40 -9.05
C ALA A 54 -8.29 16.93 -10.48
N ASN A 55 -7.21 17.05 -11.25
CA ASN A 55 -7.28 17.54 -12.63
C ASN A 55 -6.53 16.68 -13.66
N ARG A 56 -5.83 15.65 -13.20
CA ARG A 56 -5.02 14.74 -14.02
C ARG A 56 -5.14 13.34 -13.47
N HIS A 57 -4.98 12.37 -14.35
CA HIS A 57 -5.12 10.96 -14.06
C HIS A 57 -4.09 10.13 -14.85
N ILE A 58 -3.68 9.01 -14.27
CA ILE A 58 -3.01 7.89 -14.96
C ILE A 58 -3.77 6.61 -14.60
N ASP A 59 -3.98 5.75 -15.60
CA ASP A 59 -4.48 4.39 -15.39
C ASP A 59 -3.33 3.39 -15.32
N VAL A 60 -3.31 2.57 -14.26
CA VAL A 60 -2.33 1.51 -14.06
C VAL A 60 -3.08 0.19 -13.91
N PHE A 61 -3.24 -0.52 -15.03
CA PHE A 61 -3.97 -1.79 -15.10
C PHE A 61 -5.42 -1.70 -14.54
N GLY A 62 -6.08 -0.55 -14.71
CA GLY A 62 -7.40 -0.27 -14.15
C GLY A 62 -7.39 0.36 -12.75
N VAL A 63 -6.27 0.35 -12.03
CA VAL A 63 -6.11 1.09 -10.77
C VAL A 63 -5.83 2.56 -11.08
N HIS A 64 -6.58 3.45 -10.45
CA HIS A 64 -6.51 4.87 -10.77
C HIS A 64 -5.44 5.60 -9.94
N VAL A 65 -4.68 6.48 -10.58
CA VAL A 65 -3.81 7.46 -9.93
C VAL A 65 -4.33 8.85 -10.28
N VAL A 66 -4.77 9.62 -9.28
CA VAL A 66 -5.30 10.98 -9.48
C VAL A 66 -4.39 12.02 -8.86
N ALA A 67 -4.24 13.17 -9.51
CA ALA A 67 -3.37 14.23 -9.04
C ALA A 67 -4.11 15.56 -8.88
N PHE A 68 -3.88 16.19 -7.73
CA PHE A 68 -4.33 17.55 -7.45
C PHE A 68 -3.55 18.56 -8.30
N PRO A 69 -4.07 19.78 -8.53
CA PRO A 69 -3.48 20.74 -9.47
C PRO A 69 -2.01 21.08 -9.24
N ARG A 70 -1.55 21.07 -7.98
CA ARG A 70 -0.18 21.44 -7.60
C ARG A 70 0.85 20.34 -7.78
N VAL A 71 0.43 19.09 -7.91
CA VAL A 71 1.34 17.96 -8.13
C VAL A 71 2.11 18.11 -9.43
N SER A 72 3.40 17.84 -9.36
CA SER A 72 4.34 17.87 -10.46
C SER A 72 4.12 16.66 -11.37
N LYS A 73 4.35 16.86 -12.67
CA LYS A 73 4.34 15.76 -13.65
C LYS A 73 5.34 14.65 -13.28
N ARG A 74 6.47 15.01 -12.66
CA ARG A 74 7.50 14.07 -12.23
C ARG A 74 6.97 13.14 -11.15
N ALA A 75 6.40 13.68 -10.07
CA ALA A 75 5.85 12.88 -8.99
C ALA A 75 4.71 11.99 -9.47
N LEU A 76 3.77 12.53 -10.25
CA LEU A 76 2.65 11.75 -10.80
C LEU A 76 3.12 10.53 -11.62
N ILE A 77 4.07 10.72 -12.54
CA ILE A 77 4.61 9.61 -13.33
C ILE A 77 5.38 8.63 -12.45
N HIS A 78 6.15 9.13 -11.49
CA HIS A 78 6.95 8.30 -10.59
C HIS A 78 6.07 7.41 -9.71
N GLY A 79 5.08 7.97 -9.03
CA GLY A 79 4.13 7.20 -8.20
C GLY A 79 3.37 6.16 -9.02
N ALA A 80 2.87 6.53 -10.21
CA ALA A 80 2.23 5.57 -11.11
C ALA A 80 3.19 4.48 -11.63
N GLY A 81 4.46 4.82 -11.85
CA GLY A 81 5.50 3.86 -12.22
C GLY A 81 5.85 2.88 -11.12
N VAL A 82 5.89 3.34 -9.86
CA VAL A 82 6.06 2.45 -8.69
C VAL A 82 4.88 1.50 -8.57
N LEU A 83 3.64 2.00 -8.74
CA LEU A 83 2.43 1.16 -8.75
C LEU A 83 2.51 0.09 -9.84
N ALA A 84 2.89 0.48 -11.05
CA ALA A 84 3.05 -0.44 -12.16
C ALA A 84 4.12 -1.51 -11.86
N GLN A 85 5.24 -1.15 -11.25
CA GLN A 85 6.32 -2.09 -10.90
C GLN A 85 6.00 -3.01 -9.71
N TYR A 86 5.07 -2.62 -8.84
CA TYR A 86 4.54 -3.54 -7.82
C TYR A 86 3.52 -4.52 -8.39
N LEU A 87 2.79 -4.14 -9.45
CA LEU A 87 1.79 -5.01 -10.10
C LEU A 87 2.37 -5.85 -11.25
N ASP A 88 3.42 -5.38 -11.93
CA ASP A 88 4.17 -6.04 -13.00
C ASP A 88 5.67 -5.82 -12.73
N ASN A 89 6.26 -6.70 -11.90
CA ASN A 89 7.61 -6.57 -11.39
C ASN A 89 8.69 -6.96 -12.41
N ASP A 90 8.35 -7.82 -13.38
CA ASP A 90 9.26 -8.18 -14.46
C ASP A 90 9.21 -7.23 -15.68
N ALA A 91 8.22 -6.34 -15.67
CA ALA A 91 7.93 -5.31 -16.66
C ALA A 91 7.72 -5.90 -18.06
N ASP A 92 6.98 -6.99 -18.17
CA ASP A 92 6.58 -7.60 -19.45
C ASP A 92 5.31 -6.97 -20.05
N GLY A 93 4.64 -6.08 -19.31
CA GLY A 93 3.42 -5.40 -19.72
C GLY A 93 2.14 -6.06 -19.22
N THR A 94 2.24 -7.16 -18.48
CA THR A 94 1.12 -7.89 -17.88
C THR A 94 1.30 -7.91 -16.37
N ALA A 95 0.22 -7.74 -15.62
CA ALA A 95 0.29 -7.87 -14.17
C ALA A 95 0.72 -9.30 -13.76
N ASP A 96 1.62 -9.40 -12.78
CA ASP A 96 2.17 -10.67 -12.26
C ASP A 96 1.06 -11.56 -11.67
N ASP A 97 0.03 -10.94 -11.08
CA ASP A 97 -1.17 -11.61 -10.58
C ASP A 97 -2.44 -10.81 -10.89
N GLU A 98 -3.18 -11.22 -11.92
CA GLU A 98 -4.46 -10.60 -12.31
C GLU A 98 -5.50 -10.59 -11.17
N ARG A 99 -5.41 -11.50 -10.18
CA ARG A 99 -6.33 -11.52 -9.03
C ARG A 99 -6.09 -10.33 -8.12
N VAL A 100 -4.84 -9.88 -7.98
CA VAL A 100 -4.46 -8.71 -7.17
C VAL A 100 -5.01 -7.46 -7.82
N VAL A 101 -4.78 -7.28 -9.12
CA VAL A 101 -5.36 -6.15 -9.87
C VAL A 101 -6.88 -6.14 -9.79
N ARG A 102 -7.53 -7.31 -9.94
CA ARG A 102 -8.98 -7.41 -9.82
C ARG A 102 -9.47 -7.00 -8.43
N ALA A 103 -8.85 -7.50 -7.36
CA ALA A 103 -9.21 -7.12 -6.00
C ALA A 103 -9.11 -5.60 -5.81
N MET A 104 -8.02 -4.99 -6.29
CA MET A 104 -7.82 -3.54 -6.22
C MET A 104 -8.90 -2.78 -7.00
N THR A 105 -9.26 -3.23 -8.20
CA THR A 105 -10.33 -2.58 -8.97
C THR A 105 -11.72 -2.77 -8.36
N ASP A 106 -12.00 -3.93 -7.76
CA ASP A 106 -13.29 -4.23 -7.10
C ASP A 106 -13.48 -3.37 -5.84
N GLU A 107 -12.40 -3.11 -5.10
CA GLU A 107 -12.36 -2.18 -3.95
C GLU A 107 -12.21 -0.70 -4.35
N ARG A 108 -12.22 -0.40 -5.65
CA ARG A 108 -12.02 0.96 -6.18
C ARG A 108 -10.74 1.60 -5.63
N ALA A 109 -9.66 0.82 -5.53
CA ALA A 109 -8.37 1.30 -5.06
C ALA A 109 -7.89 2.50 -5.90
N ILE A 110 -7.43 3.54 -5.23
CA ILE A 110 -7.03 4.79 -5.87
C ILE A 110 -5.84 5.42 -5.14
N LEU A 111 -4.78 5.71 -5.89
CA LEU A 111 -3.66 6.51 -5.39
C LEU A 111 -4.01 7.99 -5.57
N VAL A 112 -4.13 8.71 -4.46
CA VAL A 112 -4.49 10.13 -4.44
C VAL A 112 -3.23 10.94 -4.21
N MET A 113 -2.88 11.83 -5.15
CA MET A 113 -1.67 12.64 -5.05
C MET A 113 -2.01 14.12 -4.83
N PRO A 114 -1.97 14.61 -3.58
CA PRO A 114 -1.83 16.02 -3.26
C PRO A 114 -0.36 16.46 -3.25
N TYR A 115 -0.11 17.78 -3.21
CA TYR A 115 1.27 18.27 -3.15
C TYR A 115 1.95 17.96 -1.80
N ASP A 116 1.25 18.23 -0.70
CA ASP A 116 1.65 17.98 0.69
C ASP A 116 0.39 17.78 1.56
N GLU A 117 0.57 17.54 2.85
CA GLU A 117 -0.52 17.37 3.83
C GLU A 117 -1.48 18.57 3.85
N GLU A 118 -0.95 19.81 3.81
CA GLU A 118 -1.78 21.02 3.75
C GLU A 118 -2.64 21.07 2.48
N ASP A 119 -2.10 20.65 1.33
CA ASP A 119 -2.85 20.55 0.07
C ASP A 119 -3.98 19.50 0.15
N LEU A 120 -3.78 18.41 0.89
CA LEU A 120 -4.82 17.41 1.16
C LEU A 120 -5.91 17.99 2.08
N GLU A 121 -5.53 18.44 3.27
CA GLU A 121 -6.44 18.93 4.31
C GLU A 121 -7.25 20.14 3.85
N SER A 122 -6.66 21.04 3.06
CA SER A 122 -7.35 22.25 2.59
C SER A 122 -8.18 22.05 1.32
N SER A 123 -8.11 20.88 0.68
CA SER A 123 -8.81 20.61 -0.58
C SER A 123 -10.33 20.48 -0.42
N GLY A 124 -10.81 20.17 0.80
CA GLY A 124 -12.20 19.85 1.07
C GLY A 124 -12.59 18.42 0.71
N ILE A 125 -11.63 17.54 0.36
CA ILE A 125 -11.92 16.13 0.05
C ILE A 125 -12.30 15.37 1.32
N LEU A 126 -11.52 15.51 2.39
CA LEU A 126 -11.76 14.84 3.67
C LEU A 126 -13.14 15.21 4.27
N GLU A 127 -13.54 16.48 4.18
CA GLU A 127 -14.86 16.90 4.65
C GLU A 127 -16.00 16.42 3.74
N SER A 128 -15.70 16.05 2.50
CA SER A 128 -16.69 15.48 1.58
C SER A 128 -16.94 14.00 1.84
N GLY A 129 -15.96 13.28 2.42
CA GLY A 129 -15.98 11.84 2.61
C GLY A 129 -15.90 11.05 1.31
N LEU A 130 -15.54 11.68 0.19
CA LEU A 130 -15.45 11.02 -1.11
C LEU A 130 -14.38 9.93 -1.11
N GLU A 131 -13.25 10.19 -0.48
CA GLU A 131 -12.14 9.26 -0.30
C GLU A 131 -12.54 8.01 0.48
N GLU A 132 -13.48 8.12 1.43
CA GLU A 132 -14.00 6.97 2.18
C GLU A 132 -14.87 6.03 1.31
N GLU A 133 -15.32 6.49 0.14
CA GLU A 133 -16.04 5.64 -0.83
C GLU A 133 -15.10 4.79 -1.71
N TYR A 134 -13.79 4.98 -1.57
CA TYR A 134 -12.74 4.30 -2.33
C TYR A 134 -11.72 3.67 -1.39
N GLY A 135 -10.98 2.68 -1.88
CA GLY A 135 -9.72 2.26 -1.27
C GLY A 135 -8.62 3.31 -1.50
N ALA A 136 -8.74 4.48 -0.86
CA ALA A 136 -7.89 5.62 -1.13
C ALA A 136 -6.60 5.59 -0.31
N GLN A 137 -5.46 5.77 -0.99
CA GLN A 137 -4.16 5.96 -0.35
C GLN A 137 -3.55 7.29 -0.80
N PRO A 138 -3.21 8.21 0.12
CA PRO A 138 -2.49 9.43 -0.23
C PRO A 138 -1.01 9.14 -0.54
N LEU A 139 -0.44 9.86 -1.49
CA LEU A 139 1.01 9.95 -1.72
C LEU A 139 1.37 11.40 -2.05
N PHE A 140 2.21 12.04 -1.23
CA PHE A 140 2.54 13.45 -1.41
C PHE A 140 3.62 13.69 -2.47
N ASP A 141 3.49 14.77 -3.25
CA ASP A 141 4.54 15.15 -4.22
C ASP A 141 5.91 15.34 -3.54
N VAL A 142 5.89 15.99 -2.36
CA VAL A 142 7.10 16.37 -1.63
C VAL A 142 7.94 15.18 -1.15
N GLU A 143 7.34 14.00 -1.00
CA GLU A 143 8.02 12.76 -0.59
C GLU A 143 8.20 11.76 -1.75
N THR A 144 7.69 12.08 -2.94
CA THR A 144 7.82 11.22 -4.13
C THR A 144 9.14 11.49 -4.85
N ALA A 145 10.05 10.50 -4.80
CA ALA A 145 11.42 10.55 -5.31
C ALA A 145 12.15 11.88 -4.99
N PRO A 146 12.29 12.23 -3.70
CA PRO A 146 12.92 13.48 -3.29
C PRO A 146 14.42 13.40 -3.57
N SER A 147 15.04 14.57 -3.75
CA SER A 147 16.50 14.63 -3.91
C SER A 147 17.19 14.39 -2.56
N GLY A 148 17.79 13.21 -2.38
CA GLY A 148 18.60 12.89 -1.21
C GLY A 148 17.82 12.45 0.04
N GLY A 149 16.59 11.98 -0.14
CA GLY A 149 15.77 11.36 0.92
C GLY A 149 15.26 9.98 0.49
N PHE A 150 14.60 9.30 1.42
CA PHE A 150 13.85 8.08 1.12
C PHE A 150 12.67 8.41 0.20
N ASP A 151 12.36 7.51 -0.72
CA ASP A 151 11.25 7.66 -1.65
C ASP A 151 9.97 7.14 -1.00
N GLY A 152 9.09 8.04 -0.54
CA GLY A 152 7.84 7.69 0.12
C GLY A 152 6.89 6.91 -0.79
N ALA A 153 7.05 7.00 -2.12
CA ALA A 153 6.27 6.17 -3.05
C ALA A 153 6.49 4.66 -2.84
N LEU A 154 7.64 4.24 -2.32
CA LEU A 154 7.89 2.83 -2.01
C LEU A 154 7.03 2.32 -0.84
N GLU A 155 6.57 3.21 0.03
CA GLU A 155 5.76 2.92 1.21
C GLU A 155 4.27 3.08 0.87
N GLU A 156 3.85 4.27 0.47
CA GLU A 156 2.43 4.55 0.27
C GLU A 156 1.82 3.69 -0.84
N VAL A 157 2.53 3.51 -1.96
CA VAL A 157 2.02 2.65 -3.03
C VAL A 157 2.02 1.17 -2.60
N HIS A 158 2.92 0.78 -1.70
CA HIS A 158 2.96 -0.58 -1.15
C HIS A 158 1.78 -0.84 -0.23
N HIS A 159 1.43 0.11 0.65
CA HIS A 159 0.22 0.07 1.47
C HIS A 159 -1.03 -0.10 0.59
N LEU A 160 -1.17 0.71 -0.47
CA LEU A 160 -2.29 0.61 -1.42
C LEU A 160 -2.41 -0.80 -2.03
N VAL A 161 -1.31 -1.39 -2.50
CA VAL A 161 -1.33 -2.72 -3.15
C VAL A 161 -1.52 -3.83 -2.12
N PHE A 162 -1.00 -3.67 -0.91
CA PHE A 162 -1.17 -4.63 0.17
C PHE A 162 -2.63 -4.69 0.63
N ASP A 163 -3.19 -3.57 1.08
CA ASP A 163 -4.50 -3.50 1.74
C ASP A 163 -5.63 -3.90 0.78
N TYR A 164 -5.59 -3.41 -0.47
CA TYR A 164 -6.65 -3.63 -1.45
C TYR A 164 -6.33 -4.72 -2.48
N GLY A 165 -5.17 -5.37 -2.35
CA GLY A 165 -4.69 -6.37 -3.31
C GLY A 165 -4.21 -7.64 -2.61
N TRP A 166 -2.93 -7.68 -2.23
CA TRP A 166 -2.28 -8.90 -1.73
C TRP A 166 -3.00 -9.50 -0.51
N ALA A 167 -3.44 -8.68 0.45
CA ALA A 167 -4.17 -9.14 1.63
C ALA A 167 -5.52 -9.79 1.29
N LEU A 168 -6.24 -9.23 0.31
CA LEU A 168 -7.55 -9.76 -0.13
C LEU A 168 -7.42 -11.04 -0.95
N VAL A 169 -6.35 -11.17 -1.73
CA VAL A 169 -6.07 -12.38 -2.52
C VAL A 169 -5.56 -13.53 -1.65
N HIS A 170 -4.85 -13.21 -0.57
CA HIS A 170 -4.22 -14.18 0.33
C HIS A 170 -4.61 -13.98 1.81
N PRO A 171 -5.90 -14.00 2.17
CA PRO A 171 -6.36 -13.59 3.51
C PRO A 171 -5.78 -14.43 4.65
N ASP A 172 -5.64 -15.75 4.47
CA ASP A 172 -5.06 -16.63 5.50
C ASP A 172 -3.54 -16.42 5.69
N ARG A 173 -2.87 -15.83 4.70
CA ARG A 173 -1.40 -15.63 4.71
C ARG A 173 -1.04 -14.20 5.09
N LEU A 174 -1.78 -13.22 4.57
CA LEU A 174 -1.47 -11.79 4.57
C LEU A 174 -2.55 -10.92 5.22
N GLY A 175 -3.69 -11.47 5.65
CA GLY A 175 -4.79 -10.68 6.21
C GLY A 175 -4.37 -9.91 7.48
N PRO A 176 -4.64 -8.59 7.56
CA PRO A 176 -4.17 -7.73 8.66
C PRO A 176 -5.07 -7.74 9.91
N GLU A 177 -6.37 -8.01 9.77
CA GLU A 177 -7.36 -7.90 10.87
C GLU A 177 -7.50 -9.18 11.73
N GLY A 178 -6.75 -10.25 11.45
CA GLY A 178 -7.00 -11.57 12.03
C GLY A 178 -5.77 -12.43 12.24
N LEU A 179 -5.98 -13.72 12.50
CA LEU A 179 -4.91 -14.72 12.56
C LEU A 179 -4.52 -15.12 11.15
N SER A 180 -3.41 -14.56 10.66
CA SER A 180 -2.75 -14.92 9.42
C SER A 180 -1.29 -15.28 9.71
N ASP A 181 -0.59 -15.82 8.72
CA ASP A 181 0.86 -16.03 8.84
C ASP A 181 1.61 -14.71 9.11
N LEU A 182 1.18 -13.62 8.46
CA LEU A 182 1.74 -12.27 8.65
C LEU A 182 1.58 -11.79 10.09
N THR A 183 0.37 -11.82 10.63
CA THR A 183 0.10 -11.29 11.97
C THR A 183 0.69 -12.19 13.06
N THR A 184 0.82 -13.49 12.79
CA THR A 184 1.57 -14.42 13.66
C THR A 184 3.05 -14.05 13.73
N ALA A 185 3.67 -13.68 12.61
CA ALA A 185 5.04 -13.20 12.59
C ALA A 185 5.18 -11.82 13.25
N MET A 186 4.22 -10.91 12.99
CA MET A 186 4.18 -9.58 13.62
C MET A 186 4.11 -9.65 15.15
N ASP A 187 3.27 -10.52 15.71
CA ASP A 187 3.16 -10.67 17.16
C ASP A 187 4.47 -11.16 17.79
N LEU A 188 5.25 -11.99 17.08
CA LEU A 188 6.59 -12.36 17.53
C LEU A 188 7.56 -11.18 17.43
N ALA A 189 7.50 -10.40 16.35
CA ALA A 189 8.33 -9.22 16.14
C ALA A 189 8.13 -8.12 17.19
N ARG A 190 6.92 -8.02 17.73
CA ARG A 190 6.56 -7.08 18.80
C ARG A 190 6.73 -7.69 20.20
N GLY A 191 7.14 -8.95 20.31
CA GLY A 191 7.28 -9.68 21.59
C GLY A 191 5.94 -10.01 22.28
N GLY A 192 4.82 -9.94 21.55
CA GLY A 192 3.48 -10.24 22.02
C GLY A 192 2.39 -9.68 21.12
N HIS A 193 1.15 -10.04 21.44
CA HIS A 193 -0.04 -9.54 20.75
C HIS A 193 -0.51 -8.21 21.37
N PHE A 194 -0.61 -7.17 20.53
CA PHE A 194 -1.03 -5.83 20.93
C PHE A 194 -2.03 -5.25 19.93
N GLU A 195 -3.29 -5.13 20.34
CA GLU A 195 -4.37 -4.50 19.54
C GLU A 195 -4.10 -3.02 19.28
N GLN A 196 -3.41 -2.34 20.20
CA GLN A 196 -3.00 -0.95 20.12
C GLN A 196 -1.52 -0.81 20.37
N VAL A 197 -0.89 0.24 19.84
CA VAL A 197 0.52 0.56 20.12
C VAL A 197 0.74 0.65 21.65
N PRO A 198 1.54 -0.25 22.25
CA PRO A 198 1.73 -0.31 23.69
C PRO A 198 2.57 0.86 24.21
N GLY A 199 2.46 1.17 25.50
CA GLY A 199 3.29 2.21 26.12
C GLY A 199 4.80 1.91 26.01
N THR A 200 5.17 0.64 25.96
CA THR A 200 6.54 0.14 25.80
C THR A 200 6.48 -1.28 25.27
N TYR A 201 7.29 -1.58 24.25
CA TYR A 201 7.47 -2.94 23.74
C TYR A 201 8.45 -3.75 24.62
N PRO A 202 8.35 -5.09 24.64
CA PRO A 202 9.36 -5.98 25.20
C PRO A 202 10.77 -5.71 24.66
N ALA A 203 11.80 -5.92 25.47
CA ALA A 203 13.18 -5.59 25.11
C ALA A 203 13.79 -6.51 24.02
N ASP A 204 13.13 -7.61 23.71
CA ASP A 204 13.48 -8.57 22.66
C ASP A 204 12.64 -8.39 21.38
N ALA A 205 11.76 -7.39 21.33
CA ALA A 205 11.08 -6.98 20.11
C ALA A 205 12.06 -6.29 19.15
N TRP A 206 11.75 -6.31 17.85
CA TRP A 206 12.51 -5.63 16.79
C TRP A 206 11.61 -4.77 15.88
N TYR A 207 10.30 -4.82 16.12
CA TYR A 207 9.31 -3.95 15.50
C TYR A 207 8.59 -3.16 16.61
N HIS A 208 8.72 -1.84 16.54
CA HIS A 208 8.40 -0.90 17.61
C HIS A 208 7.56 0.27 17.10
N TYR A 209 6.55 -0.01 16.27
CA TYR A 209 5.71 1.05 15.69
C TYR A 209 5.17 2.00 16.75
N ASP A 210 5.30 3.31 16.52
CA ASP A 210 5.09 4.32 17.55
C ASP A 210 3.89 5.25 17.32
N ASP A 211 3.22 5.15 16.17
CA ASP A 211 2.01 5.91 15.87
C ASP A 211 0.83 5.43 16.73
N ARG A 212 0.47 6.26 17.71
CA ARG A 212 -0.60 5.99 18.68
C ARG A 212 -2.00 5.99 18.10
N THR A 213 -2.18 6.40 16.85
CA THR A 213 -3.46 6.37 16.15
C THR A 213 -3.73 5.04 15.46
N CYS A 214 -2.71 4.20 15.36
CA CYS A 214 -2.73 2.91 14.68
C CYS A 214 -3.24 1.79 15.60
N GLU A 215 -4.13 0.95 15.07
CA GLU A 215 -4.61 -0.29 15.68
C GLU A 215 -3.96 -1.51 15.00
N TYR A 216 -4.40 -2.72 15.36
CA TYR A 216 -3.75 -3.99 14.98
C TYR A 216 -3.52 -4.17 13.47
N ASP A 217 -4.53 -3.87 12.68
CA ASP A 217 -4.55 -3.97 11.23
C ASP A 217 -3.54 -3.01 10.58
N CYS A 218 -3.57 -1.75 10.99
CA CYS A 218 -2.61 -0.74 10.55
C CYS A 218 -1.16 -1.16 10.90
N MET A 219 -0.93 -1.71 12.09
CA MET A 219 0.40 -2.23 12.46
C MET A 219 0.80 -3.43 11.60
N ALA A 220 -0.14 -4.25 11.12
CA ALA A 220 0.13 -5.36 10.22
C ALA A 220 0.51 -4.87 8.81
N THR A 221 -0.15 -3.83 8.30
CA THR A 221 0.19 -3.14 7.04
C THR A 221 1.62 -2.61 7.09
N GLU A 222 1.96 -1.89 8.16
CA GLU A 222 3.29 -1.36 8.41
C GLU A 222 4.34 -2.46 8.54
N TYR A 223 4.04 -3.52 9.29
CA TYR A 223 4.94 -4.67 9.43
C TYR A 223 5.21 -5.36 8.08
N PHE A 224 4.19 -5.50 7.23
CA PHE A 224 4.33 -6.04 5.89
C PHE A 224 5.21 -5.12 5.02
N TYR A 225 4.99 -3.80 5.06
CA TYR A 225 5.84 -2.80 4.41
C TYR A 225 7.31 -2.90 4.86
N TRP A 226 7.57 -2.80 6.16
CA TRP A 226 8.91 -2.84 6.73
C TRP A 226 9.65 -4.12 6.31
N SER A 227 8.98 -5.26 6.43
CA SER A 227 9.54 -6.57 6.11
C SER A 227 9.81 -6.73 4.62
N HIS A 228 8.82 -6.44 3.77
CA HIS A 228 8.93 -6.67 2.33
C HIS A 228 9.95 -5.72 1.71
N THR A 229 9.89 -4.42 2.01
CA THR A 229 10.84 -3.46 1.44
C THR A 229 12.27 -3.66 1.99
N THR A 230 12.43 -4.20 3.20
CA THR A 230 13.73 -4.67 3.70
C THR A 230 14.27 -5.81 2.84
N ILE A 231 13.46 -6.82 2.49
CA ILE A 231 13.87 -7.94 1.62
C ILE A 231 14.28 -7.44 0.23
N LEU A 232 13.57 -6.45 -0.29
CA LEU A 232 13.88 -5.79 -1.57
C LEU A 232 15.12 -4.88 -1.49
N GLY A 233 15.62 -4.60 -0.29
CA GLY A 233 16.84 -3.82 -0.05
C GLY A 233 16.63 -2.31 0.09
N ALA A 234 15.40 -1.83 0.17
CA ALA A 234 15.08 -0.40 0.29
C ALA A 234 15.65 0.23 1.57
N GLN A 235 15.71 -0.54 2.66
CA GLN A 235 16.03 -0.05 3.99
C GLN A 235 17.53 -0.07 4.32
N GLY A 236 18.36 -0.71 3.49
CA GLY A 236 19.72 -1.14 3.86
C GLY A 236 20.83 -0.09 3.79
N SER A 237 20.54 1.16 3.40
CA SER A 237 21.55 2.23 3.42
C SER A 237 21.89 2.63 4.86
N SER A 238 23.12 3.09 5.13
CA SER A 238 23.54 3.43 6.50
C SER A 238 22.66 4.50 7.14
N ASP A 239 22.28 5.51 6.36
CA ASP A 239 21.50 6.64 6.84
C ASP A 239 20.05 6.18 7.09
N ARG A 240 19.44 5.46 6.14
CA ARG A 240 18.09 4.90 6.32
C ARG A 240 18.01 3.94 7.50
N CYS A 241 18.96 3.01 7.64
CA CYS A 241 19.04 2.09 8.78
C CYS A 241 19.10 2.84 10.12
N ALA A 242 19.79 3.97 10.19
CA ALA A 242 19.86 4.78 11.41
C ALA A 242 18.56 5.55 11.65
N ASP A 243 17.95 6.08 10.58
CA ASP A 243 16.72 6.86 10.66
C ASP A 243 15.51 6.05 11.15
N ILE A 244 15.46 4.75 10.82
CA ILE A 244 14.35 3.86 11.18
C ILE A 244 14.60 3.00 12.42
N ALA A 245 15.81 3.06 13.01
CA ALA A 245 16.24 2.10 14.02
C ALA A 245 15.37 2.05 15.29
N GLU A 246 14.67 3.15 15.60
CA GLU A 246 13.77 3.21 16.76
C GLU A 246 12.49 2.41 16.52
N GLU A 247 12.00 2.32 15.27
CA GLU A 247 10.77 1.59 14.90
C GLU A 247 11.05 0.21 14.30
N TRP A 248 12.14 0.05 13.54
CA TRP A 248 12.47 -1.16 12.79
C TRP A 248 13.98 -1.46 12.85
N GLU A 249 14.36 -2.52 13.56
CA GLU A 249 15.77 -2.85 13.74
C GLU A 249 16.44 -3.58 12.56
N PRO A 250 15.80 -4.59 11.91
CA PRO A 250 16.49 -5.44 10.94
C PRO A 250 16.47 -4.85 9.52
N CYS A 251 17.11 -3.70 9.32
CA CYS A 251 17.09 -2.93 8.07
C CYS A 251 17.76 -3.57 6.82
N THR A 252 18.32 -4.79 6.90
CA THR A 252 18.90 -5.47 5.72
C THR A 252 18.30 -6.87 5.54
N PRO A 253 18.27 -7.42 4.30
CA PRO A 253 17.77 -8.77 4.06
C PRO A 253 18.41 -9.84 4.96
N GLU A 254 19.71 -9.74 5.20
CA GLU A 254 20.44 -10.69 6.05
C GLU A 254 20.03 -10.56 7.52
N ARG A 255 19.92 -9.34 8.04
CA ARG A 255 19.50 -9.11 9.42
C ARG A 255 18.06 -9.56 9.65
N LEU A 256 17.17 -9.30 8.69
CA LEU A 256 15.77 -9.76 8.78
C LEU A 256 15.67 -11.28 8.75
N ALA A 257 16.42 -11.94 7.87
CA ALA A 257 16.46 -13.40 7.84
C ALA A 257 16.99 -14.02 9.14
N ASP A 258 17.91 -13.35 9.82
CA ASP A 258 18.49 -13.79 11.09
C ASP A 258 17.53 -13.63 12.28
N VAL A 259 16.75 -12.53 12.34
CA VAL A 259 15.86 -12.24 13.48
C VAL A 259 14.41 -12.70 13.26
N ASP A 260 13.92 -12.65 12.04
CA ASP A 260 12.52 -12.90 11.67
C ASP A 260 12.42 -13.87 10.49
N SER A 261 12.78 -15.12 10.77
CA SER A 261 12.72 -16.19 9.78
C SER A 261 11.30 -16.51 9.30
N LEU A 262 10.26 -16.17 10.07
CA LEU A 262 8.87 -16.45 9.71
C LEU A 262 8.40 -15.50 8.59
N VAL A 263 8.54 -14.19 8.79
CA VAL A 263 8.15 -13.23 7.73
C VAL A 263 9.07 -13.35 6.52
N THR A 264 10.36 -13.66 6.73
CA THR A 264 11.30 -13.91 5.63
C THR A 264 10.87 -15.11 4.78
N ALA A 265 10.42 -16.19 5.40
CA ALA A 265 9.93 -17.36 4.67
C ALA A 265 8.59 -17.08 3.98
N LEU A 266 7.68 -16.37 4.65
CA LEU A 266 6.38 -15.96 4.10
C LEU A 266 6.55 -15.11 2.85
N LEU A 267 7.32 -14.03 2.93
CA LEU A 267 7.47 -13.06 1.83
C LEU A 267 8.34 -13.55 0.67
N ARG A 268 9.02 -14.70 0.84
CA ARG A 268 9.76 -15.39 -0.24
C ARG A 268 8.99 -16.58 -0.82
N ASP A 269 7.77 -16.82 -0.35
CA ASP A 269 6.92 -17.89 -0.85
C ASP A 269 6.44 -17.55 -2.27
N PRO A 270 6.84 -18.34 -3.30
CA PRO A 270 6.45 -18.06 -4.68
C PRO A 270 4.94 -18.13 -4.90
N ASP A 271 4.19 -18.80 -4.01
CA ASP A 271 2.73 -18.89 -4.11
C ASP A 271 2.03 -17.54 -3.83
N LEU A 272 2.72 -16.57 -3.24
CA LEU A 272 2.20 -15.21 -3.02
C LEU A 272 2.44 -14.26 -4.19
N ALA A 273 3.27 -14.65 -5.16
CA ALA A 273 3.64 -13.81 -6.33
C ALA A 273 4.04 -12.36 -5.96
N LEU A 274 4.71 -12.18 -4.81
CA LEU A 274 5.16 -10.85 -4.39
C LEU A 274 6.35 -10.37 -5.23
N PRO A 275 6.48 -9.05 -5.45
CA PRO A 275 7.66 -8.40 -6.01
C PRO A 275 8.98 -8.94 -5.45
N THR A 276 9.97 -9.12 -6.32
CA THR A 276 11.34 -9.53 -5.91
C THR A 276 12.40 -8.52 -6.31
N VAL A 277 12.01 -7.49 -7.06
CA VAL A 277 12.83 -6.36 -7.49
C VAL A 277 12.21 -5.09 -6.92
N LEU A 278 13.02 -4.26 -6.26
CA LEU A 278 12.56 -2.97 -5.73
C LEU A 278 12.12 -2.04 -6.87
N PRO A 279 10.92 -1.44 -6.82
CA PRO A 279 10.53 -0.41 -7.76
C PRO A 279 11.48 0.81 -7.76
N ASP A 280 11.59 1.47 -8.90
CA ASP A 280 12.36 2.71 -9.07
C ASP A 280 11.56 3.84 -9.75
N GLY A 281 10.27 3.62 -10.01
CA GLY A 281 9.37 4.52 -10.74
C GLY A 281 9.63 4.58 -12.25
N GLY A 282 10.65 3.88 -12.74
CA GLY A 282 11.12 3.86 -14.11
C GLY A 282 10.45 2.81 -14.99
N TYR A 283 9.18 2.48 -14.74
CA TYR A 283 8.46 1.42 -15.44
C TYR A 283 8.45 1.60 -16.98
N ARG A 284 8.86 0.54 -17.69
CA ARG A 284 8.94 0.49 -19.15
C ARG A 284 8.63 -0.95 -19.60
N PRO A 285 7.39 -1.25 -20.02
CA PRO A 285 7.02 -2.59 -20.42
C PRO A 285 7.86 -3.02 -21.62
N ARG A 286 8.44 -4.22 -21.55
CA ARG A 286 9.23 -4.81 -22.64
C ARG A 286 8.27 -5.41 -23.65
N SER A 287 8.22 -4.81 -24.84
CA SER A 287 7.47 -5.32 -26.00
C SER A 287 8.03 -6.62 -26.57
#